data_AF-A0A7W9HR20-F1
#
_entry.id   AF-A0A7W9HR20-F1
#
_cell.length_a   1.000
_cell.length_b   1.000
_cell.length_c   1.000
_cell.angle_alpha   90.00
_cell.angle_beta   90.00
_cell.angle_gamma   90.00
#
_symmetry.space_group_name_H-M   'P 1'
#
loop_
_entity.id
_entity.type
_entity.pdbx_description
1 polymer ?
#
loop_
_entity_poly.entity_id
_entity_poly.type
_entity_poly.pdbx_seq_one_letter_code
_entity_poly.pdbx_strand_id
1 'polypeptide(L)'
;MRFAGRESWQVSHGTSQTVNTALFIRDTLALSVDTVPELPGLDPSVPVVVPPGVDRVAAAEEWLGWWADVLDHARADLPGGAPDDPAGPSLQIRPGLRAAVMALGAAAVAYEHRHVKSRGALPIGEVVRGVESRIGRYVKPFRLVITEVPVQGLVWERMTETHVIASQRFLSDPARSAPALRTVVESLA
;
A
#
# COMPACT_ATOMS: atom_id res chain seq x y z
N MET A 1 -10.57 -12.61 -30.19
CA MET A 1 -9.94 -11.71 -31.18
C MET A 1 -8.76 -11.02 -30.51
N ARG A 2 -7.54 -11.21 -31.02
CA ARG A 2 -6.33 -10.53 -30.53
C ARG A 2 -6.06 -9.33 -31.44
N PHE A 3 -6.28 -8.13 -30.93
CA PHE A 3 -5.69 -6.94 -31.53
C PHE A 3 -4.25 -6.86 -31.03
N ALA A 4 -3.29 -6.72 -31.95
CA ALA A 4 -1.92 -6.34 -31.63
C ALA A 4 -1.96 -4.91 -31.06
N GLY A 5 -2.34 -4.80 -29.78
CA GLY A 5 -2.45 -3.53 -29.07
C GLY A 5 -1.05 -3.06 -28.72
N ARG A 6 -0.71 -1.84 -29.14
CA ARG A 6 0.43 -1.10 -28.57
C ARG A 6 0.42 -1.25 -27.06
N GLU A 7 1.59 -1.43 -26.47
CA GLU A 7 1.76 -1.28 -25.02
C GLU A 7 1.04 0.00 -24.60
N SER A 8 0.10 -0.11 -23.68
CA SER A 8 -0.68 1.01 -23.16
C SER A 8 -0.28 1.22 -21.71
N TRP A 9 -0.39 2.46 -21.24
CA TRP A 9 -0.20 2.77 -19.83
C TRP A 9 -1.20 1.99 -18.97
N GLN A 10 -0.78 1.61 -17.77
CA GLN A 10 -1.58 0.86 -16.81
C GLN A 10 -1.44 1.53 -15.44
N VAL A 11 -2.58 1.83 -14.82
CA VAL A 11 -2.62 2.33 -13.44
C VAL A 11 -3.49 1.37 -12.63
N SER A 12 -2.88 0.72 -11.64
CA SER A 12 -3.56 -0.09 -10.64
C SER A 12 -3.83 0.77 -9.41
N HIS A 13 -5.06 0.77 -8.92
CA HIS A 13 -5.47 1.47 -7.70
C HIS A 13 -6.34 0.52 -6.88
N GLY A 14 -5.96 0.31 -5.63
CA GLY A 14 -6.72 -0.51 -4.72
C GLY A 14 -6.04 -0.66 -3.36
N THR A 15 -6.68 -1.45 -2.51
CA THR A 15 -6.16 -1.80 -1.19
C THR A 15 -5.24 -3.02 -1.31
N SER A 16 -4.34 -3.20 -0.34
CA SER A 16 -3.49 -4.38 -0.25
C SER A 16 -3.64 -5.01 1.13
N GLN A 17 -4.11 -6.26 1.18
CA GLN A 17 -4.31 -6.99 2.43
C GLN A 17 -3.03 -7.07 3.24
N THR A 18 -1.90 -7.42 2.60
CA THR A 18 -0.60 -7.53 3.27
C THR A 18 -0.14 -6.20 3.86
N VAL A 19 -0.33 -5.08 3.14
CA VAL A 19 0.00 -3.73 3.65
C VAL A 19 -0.87 -3.37 4.84
N ASN A 20 -2.18 -3.64 4.77
CA ASN A 20 -3.11 -3.40 5.86
C ASN A 20 -2.81 -4.28 7.08
N THR A 21 -2.46 -5.56 6.87
CA THR A 21 -2.02 -6.48 7.94
C THR A 21 -0.79 -5.93 8.65
N ALA A 22 0.21 -5.46 7.91
CA ALA A 22 1.42 -4.90 8.50
C ALA A 22 1.10 -3.67 9.36
N LEU A 23 0.34 -2.69 8.84
CA LEU A 23 -0.06 -1.49 9.59
C LEU A 23 -0.90 -1.84 10.83
N PHE A 24 -1.79 -2.83 10.73
CA PHE A 24 -2.55 -3.33 11.86
C PHE A 24 -1.66 -3.89 12.96
N ILE A 25 -0.66 -4.70 12.61
CA ILE A 25 0.29 -5.25 13.57
C ILE A 25 1.13 -4.15 14.21
N ARG A 26 1.63 -3.20 13.42
CA ARG A 26 2.41 -2.05 13.93
C ARG A 26 1.66 -1.31 15.03
N ASP A 27 0.41 -0.96 14.76
CA ASP A 27 -0.39 -0.14 15.66
C ASP A 27 -0.92 -0.93 16.86
N THR A 28 -1.35 -2.19 16.64
CA THR A 28 -1.83 -3.07 17.72
C THR A 28 -0.71 -3.40 18.70
N LEU A 29 0.50 -3.65 18.20
CA LEU A 29 1.66 -3.88 19.04
C LEU A 29 2.32 -2.58 19.51
N ALA A 30 1.85 -1.41 19.06
CA ALA A 30 2.48 -0.11 19.29
C ALA A 30 4.01 -0.16 19.08
N LEU A 31 4.45 -0.69 17.93
CA LEU A 31 5.87 -0.82 17.59
C LEU A 31 6.48 0.57 17.39
N SER A 32 7.60 0.83 18.06
CA SER A 32 8.42 2.02 17.83
C SER A 32 9.36 1.73 16.66
N VAL A 33 8.87 1.96 15.44
CA VAL A 33 9.59 1.67 14.20
C VAL A 33 9.62 2.89 13.31
N ASP A 34 10.78 3.18 12.73
CA ASP A 34 10.87 4.16 11.65
C ASP A 34 10.27 3.52 10.39
N THR A 35 9.13 4.04 9.92
CA THR A 35 8.62 3.69 8.60
C THR A 35 9.16 4.67 7.59
N VAL A 36 9.64 4.18 6.46
CA VAL A 36 9.93 5.02 5.29
C VAL A 36 8.89 4.66 4.22
N PRO A 37 7.96 5.59 3.91
CA PRO A 37 7.75 6.89 4.52
C PRO A 37 7.07 6.78 5.89
N GLU A 38 7.11 7.86 6.65
CA GLU A 38 6.43 7.94 7.94
C GLU A 38 4.92 7.89 7.72
N LEU A 39 4.29 6.77 8.07
CA LEU A 39 2.85 6.58 7.90
C LEU A 39 2.15 6.81 9.25
N PRO A 40 1.12 7.67 9.31
CA PRO A 40 0.31 7.85 10.52
C PRO A 40 -0.35 6.56 10.98
N GLY A 41 -0.88 6.58 12.20
CA GLY A 41 -1.68 5.48 12.74
C GLY A 41 -2.94 5.20 11.92
N LEU A 42 -3.52 4.02 12.12
CA LEU A 42 -4.74 3.56 11.47
C LEU A 42 -5.95 4.45 11.80
N ASP A 43 -6.86 4.53 10.82
CA ASP A 43 -8.16 5.18 10.92
C ASP A 43 -9.25 4.17 10.49
N PRO A 44 -10.08 3.66 11.43
CA PRO A 44 -10.10 3.97 12.86
C PRO A 44 -8.90 3.40 13.64
N SER A 45 -8.54 4.04 14.75
CA SER A 45 -7.47 3.56 15.62
C SER A 45 -7.78 2.18 16.22
N VAL A 46 -6.76 1.34 16.36
CA VAL A 46 -6.85 0.00 16.96
C VAL A 46 -6.36 0.01 18.42
N PRO A 47 -6.89 -0.87 19.29
CA PRO A 47 -6.41 -0.99 20.66
C PRO A 47 -5.00 -1.60 20.69
N VAL A 48 -4.17 -1.12 21.62
CA VAL A 48 -2.86 -1.72 21.86
C VAL A 48 -3.01 -3.00 22.66
N VAL A 49 -2.60 -4.12 22.08
CA VAL A 49 -2.66 -5.46 22.69
C VAL A 49 -1.40 -6.22 22.33
N VAL A 50 -0.74 -6.79 23.32
CA VAL A 50 0.41 -7.70 23.11
C VAL A 50 -0.04 -9.12 23.42
N PRO A 51 -0.30 -9.96 22.39
CA PRO A 51 -0.72 -11.33 22.62
C PRO A 51 0.36 -12.13 23.35
N PRO A 52 -0.03 -13.15 24.16
CA PRO A 52 0.93 -14.05 24.78
C PRO A 52 1.87 -14.69 23.75
N GLY A 53 3.17 -14.70 24.03
CA GLY A 53 4.18 -15.28 23.14
C GLY A 53 4.65 -14.38 22.00
N VAL A 54 4.14 -13.14 21.89
CA VAL A 54 4.65 -12.13 20.93
C VAL A 54 5.74 -11.30 21.59
N ASP A 55 6.96 -11.34 21.04
CA ASP A 55 8.05 -10.46 21.41
C ASP A 55 8.02 -9.18 20.56
N ARG A 56 7.64 -8.07 21.19
CA ARG A 56 7.57 -6.75 20.55
C ARG A 56 8.93 -6.22 20.11
N VAL A 57 9.99 -6.51 20.84
CA VAL A 57 11.32 -5.98 20.53
C VAL A 57 11.84 -6.67 19.28
N ALA A 58 11.77 -8.01 19.23
CA ALA A 58 12.12 -8.77 18.03
C ALA A 58 11.27 -8.36 16.82
N ALA A 59 9.95 -8.20 17.01
CA ALA A 59 9.07 -7.75 15.92
C ALA A 59 9.43 -6.34 15.39
N ALA A 60 9.86 -5.43 16.27
CA ALA A 60 10.30 -4.10 15.86
C ALA A 60 11.65 -4.13 15.11
N GLU A 61 12.60 -4.96 15.54
CA GLU A 61 13.89 -5.13 14.86
C GLU A 61 13.74 -5.71 13.45
N GLU A 62 12.80 -6.64 13.28
CA GLU A 62 12.52 -7.30 12.00
C GLU A 62 11.68 -6.43 11.03
N TRP A 63 11.04 -5.37 11.55
CA TRP A 63 10.04 -4.57 10.86
C TRP A 63 10.54 -3.98 9.55
N LEU A 64 11.70 -3.31 9.55
CA LEU A 64 12.19 -2.58 8.37
C LEU A 64 12.35 -3.53 7.17
N GLY A 65 12.95 -4.70 7.41
CA GLY A 65 13.12 -5.70 6.37
C GLY A 65 11.80 -6.29 5.89
N TRP A 66 10.85 -6.54 6.81
CA TRP A 66 9.54 -7.08 6.42
C TRP A 66 8.69 -6.05 5.67
N TRP A 67 8.69 -4.81 6.12
CA TRP A 67 7.98 -3.71 5.48
C TRP A 67 8.45 -3.51 4.03
N ALA A 68 9.76 -3.63 3.76
CA ALA A 68 10.28 -3.62 2.40
C ALA A 68 9.68 -4.76 1.54
N ASP A 69 9.66 -6.00 2.05
CA ASP A 69 9.05 -7.15 1.34
C ASP A 69 7.55 -6.90 1.05
N VAL A 70 6.82 -6.33 2.02
CA VAL A 70 5.41 -5.97 1.92
C VAL A 70 5.19 -4.92 0.81
N LEU A 71 6.01 -3.87 0.77
CA LEU A 71 5.91 -2.82 -0.24
C LEU A 71 6.28 -3.34 -1.63
N ASP A 72 7.32 -4.16 -1.74
CA ASP A 72 7.72 -4.78 -3.02
C ASP A 72 6.63 -5.70 -3.55
N HIS A 73 5.99 -6.49 -2.68
CA HIS A 73 4.84 -7.31 -3.05
C HIS A 73 3.67 -6.46 -3.55
N ALA A 74 3.32 -5.39 -2.82
CA ALA A 74 2.24 -4.48 -3.21
C ALA A 74 2.53 -3.77 -4.55
N ARG A 75 3.78 -3.37 -4.80
CA ARG A 75 4.22 -2.76 -6.06
C ARG A 75 4.17 -3.72 -7.24
N ALA A 76 4.55 -4.98 -7.01
CA ALA A 76 4.60 -5.97 -8.08
C ALA A 76 3.20 -6.32 -8.59
N ASP A 77 2.16 -6.22 -7.74
CA ASP A 77 0.78 -6.58 -8.07
C ASP A 77 0.70 -8.01 -8.62
N LEU A 78 1.55 -8.91 -8.08
CA LEU A 78 1.74 -10.28 -8.56
C LEU A 78 0.99 -11.29 -7.68
N PRO A 79 0.28 -12.26 -8.27
CA PRO A 79 -0.20 -13.42 -7.53
C PRO A 79 1.00 -14.29 -7.11
N GLY A 80 1.29 -14.36 -5.82
CA GLY A 80 2.41 -15.12 -5.26
C GLY A 80 2.46 -15.04 -3.74
N GLY A 81 3.30 -15.85 -3.10
CA GLY A 81 3.36 -16.01 -1.64
C GLY A 81 3.43 -14.67 -0.90
N ALA A 82 2.34 -14.32 -0.23
CA ALA A 82 2.19 -13.03 0.42
C ALA A 82 3.20 -12.90 1.57
N PRO A 83 3.83 -11.72 1.77
CA PRO A 83 4.77 -11.51 2.87
C PRO A 83 4.15 -11.69 4.27
N ASP A 84 2.83 -11.71 4.39
CA ASP A 84 2.09 -12.01 5.62
C ASP A 84 1.66 -13.49 5.75
N ASP A 85 2.13 -14.40 4.88
CA ASP A 85 1.98 -15.84 5.07
C ASP A 85 2.98 -16.36 6.13
N PRO A 86 2.53 -16.89 7.29
CA PRO A 86 3.42 -17.42 8.32
C PRO A 86 4.29 -18.60 7.88
N ALA A 87 3.90 -19.32 6.83
CA ALA A 87 4.70 -20.39 6.24
C ALA A 87 5.62 -19.89 5.11
N GLY A 88 5.43 -18.64 4.68
CA GLY A 88 6.13 -18.02 3.57
C GLY A 88 7.59 -17.64 3.90
N PRO A 89 8.43 -17.44 2.88
CA PRO A 89 9.86 -17.20 3.05
C PRO A 89 10.16 -15.90 3.82
N SER A 90 9.31 -14.88 3.69
CA SER A 90 9.49 -13.59 4.37
C SER A 90 9.38 -13.74 5.90
N LEU A 91 8.40 -14.49 6.40
CA LEU A 91 8.21 -14.67 7.85
C LEU A 91 9.04 -15.80 8.45
N GLN A 92 9.49 -16.78 7.66
CA GLN A 92 10.36 -17.84 8.21
C GLN A 92 11.70 -17.31 8.75
N ILE A 93 12.22 -16.23 8.18
CA ILE A 93 13.46 -15.58 8.65
C ILE A 93 13.21 -14.47 9.69
N ARG A 94 11.95 -14.22 10.07
CA ARG A 94 11.52 -13.15 10.98
C ARG A 94 10.58 -13.70 12.05
N PRO A 95 11.11 -14.49 13.02
CA PRO A 95 10.30 -15.20 14.00
C PRO A 95 9.43 -14.29 14.89
N GLY A 96 9.88 -13.08 15.22
CA GLY A 96 9.11 -12.12 16.02
C GLY A 96 7.83 -11.67 15.32
N LEU A 97 7.97 -11.22 14.07
CA LEU A 97 6.84 -10.85 13.21
C LEU A 97 5.99 -12.04 12.82
N ARG A 98 6.59 -13.21 12.59
CA ARG A 98 5.84 -14.45 12.33
C ARG A 98 4.89 -14.76 13.48
N ALA A 99 5.36 -14.69 14.72
CA ALA A 99 4.52 -14.87 15.90
C ALA A 99 3.41 -13.83 15.97
N ALA A 100 3.71 -12.56 15.69
CA ALA A 100 2.73 -11.48 15.64
C ALA A 100 1.64 -11.72 14.58
N VAL A 101 2.02 -12.10 13.36
CA VAL A 101 1.09 -12.41 12.26
C VAL A 101 0.22 -13.62 12.59
N MET A 102 0.79 -14.68 13.17
CA MET A 102 0.00 -15.83 13.61
C MET A 102 -1.02 -15.45 14.69
N ALA A 103 -0.66 -14.56 15.61
CA ALA A 103 -1.53 -14.15 16.71
C ALA A 103 -2.61 -13.13 16.28
N LEU A 104 -2.29 -12.23 15.34
CA LEU A 104 -3.11 -11.07 14.98
C LEU A 104 -3.72 -11.12 13.57
N GLY A 105 -3.28 -12.03 12.69
CA GLY A 105 -3.67 -12.04 11.28
C GLY A 105 -5.18 -12.16 11.06
N ALA A 106 -5.86 -13.01 11.82
CA ALA A 106 -7.32 -13.13 11.74
C ALA A 106 -8.04 -11.84 12.17
N ALA A 107 -7.51 -11.14 13.19
CA ALA A 107 -8.04 -9.85 13.63
C ALA A 107 -7.77 -8.74 12.60
N ALA A 108 -6.61 -8.75 11.95
CA ALA A 108 -6.26 -7.83 10.87
C ALA A 108 -7.21 -7.97 9.67
N VAL A 109 -7.46 -9.20 9.21
CA VAL A 109 -8.42 -9.48 8.13
C VAL A 109 -9.84 -9.03 8.52
N ALA A 110 -10.25 -9.28 9.76
CA ALA A 110 -11.56 -8.83 10.26
C ALA A 110 -11.66 -7.30 10.33
N TYR A 111 -10.58 -6.61 10.73
CA TYR A 111 -10.49 -5.15 10.73
C TYR A 111 -10.62 -4.59 9.31
N GLU A 112 -9.90 -5.18 8.35
CA GLU A 112 -9.94 -4.78 6.94
C GLU A 112 -11.36 -4.88 6.38
N HIS A 113 -12.01 -6.04 6.50
CA HIS A 113 -13.37 -6.24 6.00
C HIS A 113 -14.40 -5.28 6.61
N ARG A 114 -14.19 -4.82 7.86
CA ARG A 114 -15.11 -3.90 8.53
C ARG A 114 -14.90 -2.45 8.12
N HIS A 115 -13.64 -2.04 7.96
CA HIS A 115 -13.29 -0.61 7.91
C HIS A 115 -12.71 -0.16 6.56
N VAL A 116 -12.03 -1.05 5.85
CA VAL A 116 -11.40 -0.72 4.57
C VAL A 116 -12.40 -0.99 3.46
N LYS A 117 -13.01 0.08 2.97
CA LYS A 117 -13.82 0.06 1.76
C LYS A 117 -13.03 0.76 0.66
N SER A 118 -12.83 0.11 -0.49
CA SER A 118 -12.30 0.78 -1.67
C SER A 118 -13.25 1.91 -2.06
N ARG A 119 -12.78 3.16 -1.98
CA ARG A 119 -13.61 4.34 -2.27
C ARG A 119 -13.31 4.87 -3.67
N GLY A 120 -14.12 4.44 -4.63
CA GLY A 120 -14.30 5.08 -5.94
C GLY A 120 -13.09 4.98 -6.89
N ALA A 121 -13.37 5.00 -8.19
CA ALA A 121 -12.32 5.02 -9.21
C ALA A 121 -11.70 6.42 -9.29
N LEU A 122 -10.37 6.51 -9.24
CA LEU A 122 -9.65 7.75 -9.55
C LEU A 122 -9.89 8.15 -11.02
N PRO A 123 -9.94 9.45 -11.37
CA PRO A 123 -10.16 9.92 -12.74
C PRO A 123 -8.91 9.78 -13.63
N ILE A 124 -8.29 8.61 -13.62
CA ILE A 124 -6.99 8.32 -14.25
C ILE A 124 -7.01 8.68 -15.75
N GLY A 125 -8.03 8.24 -16.48
CA GLY A 125 -8.13 8.48 -17.92
C GLY A 125 -8.31 9.96 -18.29
N GLU A 126 -8.93 10.77 -17.42
CA GLU A 126 -9.03 12.22 -17.64
C GLU A 126 -7.70 12.91 -17.37
N VAL A 127 -7.01 12.49 -16.30
CA VAL A 127 -5.68 13.02 -15.97
C VAL A 127 -4.68 12.73 -17.09
N VAL A 128 -4.60 11.49 -17.58
CA VAL A 128 -3.68 11.11 -18.67
C VAL A 128 -3.98 11.92 -19.93
N ARG A 129 -5.25 12.00 -20.36
CA ARG A 129 -5.63 12.81 -21.54
C ARG A 129 -5.27 14.29 -21.37
N GLY A 130 -5.42 14.82 -20.16
CA GLY A 130 -5.00 16.19 -19.83
C GLY A 130 -3.49 16.39 -19.97
N VAL A 131 -2.68 15.42 -19.53
CA VAL A 131 -1.22 15.44 -19.69
C VAL A 131 -0.84 15.37 -21.17
N GLU A 132 -1.42 14.44 -21.92
CA GLU A 132 -1.16 14.27 -23.37
C GLU A 132 -1.45 15.55 -24.15
N SER A 133 -2.59 16.19 -23.85
CA SER A 133 -2.98 17.46 -24.46
C SER A 133 -1.97 18.57 -24.15
N ARG A 134 -1.39 18.58 -22.94
CA ARG A 134 -0.40 19.59 -22.52
C ARG A 134 0.96 19.39 -23.16
N ILE A 135 1.42 18.15 -23.30
CA ILE A 135 2.72 17.83 -23.91
C ILE A 135 2.66 17.72 -25.45
N GLY A 136 1.45 17.73 -26.03
CA GLY A 136 1.24 17.68 -27.49
C GLY A 136 1.51 16.30 -28.11
N ARG A 137 1.58 15.23 -27.31
CA ARG A 137 1.83 13.86 -27.76
C ARG A 137 1.21 12.84 -26.79
N TYR A 138 1.02 11.60 -27.26
CA TYR A 138 0.64 10.48 -26.39
C TYR A 138 1.74 10.16 -25.38
N VAL A 139 1.35 9.77 -24.16
CA VAL A 139 2.30 9.29 -23.14
C VAL A 139 2.91 7.96 -23.56
N LYS A 140 4.16 7.72 -23.15
CA LYS A 140 4.78 6.40 -23.30
C LYS A 140 4.06 5.37 -22.42
N PRO A 141 4.14 4.06 -22.73
CA PRO A 141 3.63 3.03 -21.85
C PRO A 141 4.36 3.07 -20.50
N PHE A 142 3.61 3.09 -19.41
CA PHE A 142 4.13 2.99 -18.05
C PHE A 142 3.18 2.14 -17.20
N ARG A 143 3.70 1.62 -16.08
CA ARG A 143 2.89 1.01 -15.03
C ARG A 143 3.00 1.86 -13.77
N LEU A 144 1.87 2.18 -13.16
CA LEU A 144 1.79 2.86 -11.87
C LEU A 144 0.89 2.06 -10.94
N VAL A 145 1.34 1.83 -9.71
CA VAL A 145 0.55 1.21 -8.64
C VAL A 145 0.29 2.24 -7.56
N ILE A 146 -0.97 2.39 -7.17
CA ILE A 146 -1.41 3.27 -6.09
C ILE A 146 -2.04 2.39 -5.02
N THR A 147 -1.32 2.18 -3.92
CA THR A 147 -1.78 1.41 -2.77
C THR A 147 -2.53 2.33 -1.81
N GLU A 148 -3.81 2.08 -1.65
CA GLU A 148 -4.68 2.78 -0.72
C GLU A 148 -4.56 2.19 0.69
N VAL A 149 -4.31 3.04 1.69
CA VAL A 149 -4.15 2.64 3.10
C VAL A 149 -5.11 3.38 4.05
N PRO A 150 -5.66 2.70 5.07
CA PRO A 150 -6.60 3.26 6.04
C PRO A 150 -5.87 3.93 7.21
N VAL A 151 -5.10 4.98 6.93
CA VAL A 151 -4.37 5.75 7.93
C VAL A 151 -4.97 7.13 8.16
N GLN A 152 -4.66 7.72 9.30
CA GLN A 152 -5.02 9.08 9.66
C GLN A 152 -4.32 10.10 8.75
N GLY A 153 -4.91 11.28 8.65
CA GLY A 153 -4.34 12.38 7.89
C GLY A 153 -4.49 12.26 6.38
N LEU A 154 -3.67 13.03 5.66
CA LEU A 154 -3.66 13.14 4.20
C LEU A 154 -2.30 12.68 3.69
N VAL A 155 -2.19 11.40 3.39
CA VAL A 155 -0.96 10.78 2.87
C VAL A 155 -1.03 10.67 1.35
N TRP A 156 0.02 11.15 0.69
CA TRP A 156 0.35 10.89 -0.70
C TRP A 156 1.88 10.81 -0.81
N GLU A 157 2.40 9.58 -0.75
CA GLU A 157 3.83 9.35 -0.67
C GLU A 157 4.29 8.48 -1.83
N ARG A 158 5.35 8.91 -2.49
CA ARG A 158 5.92 8.21 -3.64
C ARG A 158 7.06 7.29 -3.17
N MET A 159 6.80 5.99 -3.12
CA MET A 159 7.78 4.97 -2.69
C MET A 159 8.88 4.80 -3.74
N THR A 160 8.46 4.77 -5.01
CA THR A 160 9.32 4.64 -6.19
C THR A 160 8.70 5.43 -7.34
N GLU A 161 9.37 5.49 -8.48
CA GLU A 161 8.79 6.16 -9.66
C GLU A 161 7.41 5.60 -10.06
N THR A 162 7.16 4.31 -9.80
CA THR A 162 5.95 3.60 -10.25
C THR A 162 5.07 3.10 -9.11
N HIS A 163 5.33 3.52 -7.86
CA HIS A 163 4.53 3.11 -6.70
C HIS A 163 4.26 4.28 -5.75
N VAL A 164 2.98 4.47 -5.44
CA VAL A 164 2.50 5.49 -4.51
C VAL A 164 1.69 4.81 -3.41
N ILE A 165 1.88 5.24 -2.17
CA ILE A 165 0.96 4.96 -1.06
C ILE A 165 0.12 6.20 -0.82
N ALA A 166 -1.19 6.03 -0.72
CA ALA A 166 -2.10 7.13 -0.46
C ALA A 166 -3.15 6.76 0.60
N SER A 167 -3.43 7.70 1.50
CA SER A 167 -4.53 7.54 2.46
C SER A 167 -5.88 7.59 1.76
N GLN A 168 -6.87 6.87 2.27
CA GLN A 168 -8.24 6.94 1.76
C GLN A 168 -8.80 8.38 1.76
N ARG A 169 -8.48 9.15 2.82
CA ARG A 169 -8.91 10.55 2.95
C ARG A 169 -8.34 11.43 1.83
N PHE A 170 -7.07 11.25 1.48
CA PHE A 170 -6.44 11.97 0.36
C PHE A 170 -7.10 11.62 -0.97
N LEU A 171 -7.33 10.34 -1.24
CA LEU A 171 -7.93 9.89 -2.50
C LEU A 171 -9.39 10.32 -2.65
N SER A 172 -10.11 10.45 -1.53
CA SER A 172 -11.52 10.88 -1.52
C SER A 172 -11.75 12.36 -1.86
N ASP A 173 -10.70 13.17 -1.98
CA ASP A 173 -10.76 14.58 -2.36
C ASP A 173 -10.19 14.77 -3.78
N PRO A 174 -11.04 14.82 -4.83
CA PRO A 174 -10.59 15.00 -6.22
C PRO A 174 -9.79 16.28 -6.45
N ALA A 175 -10.04 17.34 -5.67
CA ALA A 175 -9.28 18.60 -5.79
C ALA A 175 -7.82 18.44 -5.37
N ARG A 176 -7.50 17.40 -4.58
CA ARG A 176 -6.13 17.04 -4.19
C ARG A 176 -5.58 15.88 -5.01
N SER A 177 -6.37 14.81 -5.17
CA SER A 177 -5.91 13.58 -5.81
C SER A 177 -5.65 13.76 -7.31
N ALA A 178 -6.46 14.54 -8.03
CA ALA A 178 -6.27 14.73 -9.47
C ALA A 178 -4.99 15.53 -9.81
N PRO A 179 -4.67 16.66 -9.14
CA PRO A 179 -3.39 17.34 -9.35
C PRO A 179 -2.17 16.48 -8.97
N ALA A 180 -2.24 15.75 -7.85
CA ALA A 180 -1.13 14.89 -7.41
C ALA A 180 -0.88 13.74 -8.39
N LEU A 181 -1.94 13.08 -8.85
CA LEU A 181 -1.86 12.05 -9.89
C LEU A 181 -1.28 12.63 -11.19
N ARG A 182 -1.68 13.84 -11.57
CA ARG A 182 -1.16 14.51 -12.76
C ARG A 182 0.35 14.68 -12.68
N THR A 183 0.88 15.16 -11.56
CA THR A 183 2.34 15.30 -11.36
C THR A 183 3.08 13.98 -11.53
N VAL A 184 2.53 12.88 -11.03
CA VAL A 184 3.13 11.55 -11.22
C VAL A 184 3.10 11.13 -12.68
N VAL A 185 1.95 11.23 -13.34
CA VAL A 185 1.80 10.88 -14.77
C VAL A 185 2.72 11.72 -15.65
N GLU A 186 2.86 13.02 -15.38
CA GLU A 186 3.77 13.91 -16.11
C GLU A 186 5.23 13.46 -15.99
N SER A 187 5.65 12.94 -14.84
CA SER A 187 7.00 12.42 -14.66
C SER A 187 7.25 11.07 -15.37
N LEU A 188 6.19 10.37 -15.75
CA LEU A 188 6.25 9.07 -16.45
C LEU A 188 6.04 9.19 -17.97
N ALA A 189 5.72 10.39 -18.48
CA ALA A 189 5.35 10.69 -19.87
C ALA A 189 6.54 11.12 -20.76
#